data_AF-A0A2S2QNE3-F1
#
_entry.id   AF-A0A2S2QNE3-F1
#
_cell.length_a   1.000
_cell.length_b   1.000
_cell.length_c   1.000
_cell.angle_alpha   90.00
_cell.angle_beta   90.00
_cell.angle_gamma   90.00
#
_symmetry.space_group_name_H-M   'P 1'
#
loop_
_entity.id
_entity.type
_entity.pdbx_description
1 polymer ?
#
loop_
_entity_poly.entity_id
_entity_poly.type
_entity_poly.pdbx_seq_one_letter_code
_entity_poly.pdbx_strand_id
1 'polypeptide(L)'
;MLGEHNHILNTKEKIEHQILQENCKREADDLISIRPSKIIRSELMATNFEVPHSAIKSIRKSMYDKRRKNYPPFPDSLTCALSQLRQMEKDDCLKFKNEKIFHAPDDLQFICITTKININILLQCEDV
;
A
#
# COMPACT_ATOMS: atom_id res chain seq x y z
N MET A 1 -7.82 41.80 -24.86
CA MET A 1 -7.25 41.78 -23.50
C MET A 1 -6.56 40.44 -23.30
N LEU A 2 -5.22 40.41 -23.32
CA LEU A 2 -4.48 39.20 -22.98
C LEU A 2 -4.57 39.01 -21.46
N GLY A 3 -5.00 37.82 -21.03
CA GLY A 3 -5.08 37.48 -19.61
C GLY A 3 -3.68 37.39 -19.02
N GLU A 4 -3.32 38.36 -18.17
CA GLU A 4 -2.12 38.27 -17.33
C GLU A 4 -2.31 37.16 -16.30
N HIS A 5 -1.66 36.02 -16.53
CA HIS A 5 -1.56 34.94 -15.56
C HIS A 5 -0.43 35.24 -14.57
N ASN A 6 -0.78 35.83 -13.42
CA ASN A 6 0.15 36.03 -12.32
C ASN A 6 0.46 34.68 -11.65
N HIS A 7 1.57 34.06 -12.04
CA HIS A 7 2.09 32.89 -11.34
C HIS A 7 2.78 33.33 -10.04
N ILE A 8 2.16 33.01 -8.90
CA ILE A 8 2.84 33.08 -7.61
C ILE A 8 3.99 32.07 -7.65
N LEU A 9 5.23 32.56 -7.55
CA LEU A 9 6.42 31.72 -7.46
C LEU A 9 6.27 30.75 -6.28
N ASN A 10 6.62 29.48 -6.48
CA ASN A 10 6.56 28.50 -5.41
C ASN A 10 7.51 28.91 -4.29
N THR A 11 6.98 29.03 -3.08
CA THR A 11 7.79 29.32 -1.90
C THR A 11 8.71 28.14 -1.59
N LYS A 12 9.81 28.40 -0.87
CA LYS A 12 10.76 27.36 -0.48
C LYS A 12 10.05 26.25 0.30
N GLU A 13 9.15 26.60 1.20
CA GLU A 13 8.36 25.66 2.00
C GLU A 13 7.52 24.72 1.13
N LYS A 14 6.95 25.24 0.04
CA LYS A 14 6.15 24.44 -0.90
C LYS A 14 7.02 23.45 -1.67
N ILE A 15 8.23 23.85 -2.03
CA ILE A 15 9.21 22.97 -2.69
C ILE A 15 9.66 21.86 -1.73
N GLU A 16 10.05 22.21 -0.51
CA GLU A 16 10.49 21.25 0.51
C GLU A 16 9.39 20.25 0.85
N HIS A 17 8.15 20.72 1.02
CA HIS A 17 7.00 19.85 1.23
C HIS A 17 6.79 18.87 0.06
N GLN A 18 6.95 19.35 -1.18
CA GLN A 18 6.83 18.50 -2.36
C GLN A 18 7.93 17.43 -2.40
N ILE A 19 9.19 17.79 -2.10
CA ILE A 19 10.31 16.84 -2.04
C ILE A 19 10.02 15.74 -1.03
N LEU A 20 9.64 16.12 0.20
CA LEU A 20 9.27 15.17 1.26
C LEU A 20 8.14 14.24 0.80
N GLN A 21 7.11 14.79 0.15
CA GLN A 21 5.97 14.01 -0.32
C GLN A 21 6.37 13.01 -1.41
N GLU A 22 7.23 13.39 -2.35
CA GLU A 22 7.74 12.48 -3.39
C GLU A 22 8.60 11.38 -2.80
N ASN A 23 9.48 11.68 -1.83
CA ASN A 23 10.29 10.66 -1.17
C ASN A 23 9.43 9.67 -0.40
N CYS A 24 8.50 10.16 0.41
CA CYS A 24 7.53 9.32 1.12
C CYS A 24 6.73 8.43 0.15
N LYS A 25 6.33 8.95 -1.03
CA LYS A 25 5.62 8.15 -2.05
C LYS A 25 6.48 7.07 -2.66
N ARG A 26 7.76 7.37 -2.97
CA ARG A 26 8.72 6.40 -3.53
C ARG A 26 8.92 5.25 -2.54
N GLU A 27 9.24 5.59 -1.29
CA GLU A 27 9.49 4.60 -0.25
C GLU A 27 8.21 3.82 0.13
N ALA A 28 7.03 4.44 0.02
CA ALA A 28 5.76 3.75 0.20
C ALA A 28 5.48 2.67 -0.87
N ASP A 29 6.01 2.85 -2.08
CA ASP A 29 5.92 1.90 -3.20
C ASP A 29 6.84 0.71 -2.95
N ASP A 30 8.09 0.99 -2.57
CA ASP A 30 9.14 -0.01 -2.31
C ASP A 30 8.85 -0.85 -1.05
N LEU A 31 8.31 -0.21 0.00
CA LEU A 31 8.08 -0.81 1.32
C LEU A 31 6.59 -0.88 1.66
N ILE A 32 5.82 -1.60 0.85
CA ILE A 32 4.35 -1.64 0.96
C ILE A 32 3.83 -2.16 2.30
N SER A 33 4.59 -3.05 2.96
CA SER A 33 4.25 -3.64 4.27
C SER A 33 4.52 -2.71 5.46
N ILE A 34 5.33 -1.66 5.27
CA ILE A 34 5.66 -0.70 6.33
C ILE A 34 4.52 0.31 6.48
N ARG A 35 4.18 0.66 7.73
CA ARG A 35 3.14 1.65 8.01
C ARG A 35 3.57 3.03 7.48
N PRO A 36 2.70 3.78 6.76
CA PRO A 36 3.05 5.10 6.25
C PRO A 36 3.57 6.08 7.30
N SER A 37 3.06 6.03 8.53
CA SER A 37 3.53 6.87 9.63
C SER A 37 5.00 6.62 10.01
N LYS A 38 5.52 5.41 9.78
CA LYS A 38 6.93 5.08 10.04
C LYS A 38 7.84 5.66 8.95
N ILE A 39 7.43 5.53 7.69
CA ILE A 39 8.11 6.15 6.54
C ILE A 39 8.17 7.67 6.71
N ILE A 40 7.00 8.31 6.95
CA ILE A 40 6.93 9.77 7.17
C ILE A 40 7.84 10.20 8.31
N ARG A 41 7.83 9.46 9.43
CA ARG A 41 8.72 9.77 10.56
C ARG A 41 10.19 9.67 10.16
N SER A 42 10.57 8.64 9.41
CA SER A 42 11.96 8.45 8.95
C SER A 42 12.42 9.62 8.08
N GLU A 43 11.61 9.98 7.09
CA GLU A 43 11.88 11.10 6.18
C GLU A 43 11.93 12.45 6.90
N LEU A 44 11.03 12.68 7.87
CA LEU A 44 11.06 13.89 8.71
C LEU A 44 12.33 13.99 9.55
N MET A 45 12.86 12.87 10.06
CA MET A 45 14.13 12.87 10.81
C MET A 45 15.34 13.15 9.91
N ALA A 46 15.23 12.90 8.61
CA ALA A 46 16.26 13.19 7.62
C ALA A 46 16.18 14.63 7.05
N THR A 47 15.12 15.38 7.40
CA THR A 47 14.85 16.71 6.84
C THR A 47 14.97 17.78 7.93
N ASN A 48 15.53 18.96 7.59
CA ASN A 48 15.67 20.10 8.52
C ASN A 48 14.50 21.10 8.48
N PHE A 49 13.40 20.75 7.80
CA PHE A 49 12.25 21.62 7.57
C PHE A 49 11.07 21.22 8.46
N GLU A 50 10.42 22.21 9.06
CA GLU A 50 9.23 21.99 9.88
C GLU A 50 8.00 21.77 9.01
N VAL A 51 7.40 20.59 9.13
CA VAL A 51 6.19 20.24 8.39
C VAL A 51 4.98 20.45 9.29
N PRO A 52 3.99 21.25 8.85
CA PRO A 52 2.79 21.46 9.65
C PRO A 52 2.04 20.14 9.82
N HIS A 53 1.47 19.91 10.99
CA HIS A 53 0.73 18.68 11.28
C HIS A 53 -0.42 18.41 10.28
N SER A 54 -1.02 19.47 9.72
CA SER A 54 -2.05 19.39 8.68
C SER A 54 -1.54 18.73 7.38
N ALA A 55 -0.27 18.94 7.02
CA ALA A 55 0.36 18.37 5.82
C ALA A 55 0.57 16.86 5.93
N ILE A 56 0.82 16.33 7.14
CA ILE A 56 1.04 14.90 7.39
C ILE A 56 -0.13 14.05 6.88
N LYS A 57 -1.36 14.54 7.03
CA LYS A 57 -2.56 13.86 6.50
C LYS A 57 -2.54 13.76 4.98
N SER A 58 -2.12 14.83 4.30
CA SER A 58 -2.00 14.89 2.83
C SER A 58 -0.91 13.96 2.31
N ILE A 59 0.28 14.00 2.93
CA ILE A 59 1.40 13.11 2.59
C ILE A 59 0.97 11.66 2.73
N ARG A 60 0.41 11.29 3.89
CA ARG A 60 -0.09 9.93 4.15
C ARG A 60 -1.14 9.50 3.13
N LYS A 61 -2.08 10.38 2.75
CA LYS A 61 -3.07 10.09 1.70
C LYS A 61 -2.39 9.79 0.37
N SER A 62 -1.45 10.63 -0.06
CA SER A 62 -0.75 10.43 -1.33
C SER A 62 0.07 9.12 -1.38
N MET A 63 0.60 8.67 -0.23
CA MET A 63 1.25 7.37 -0.12
C MET A 63 0.25 6.22 -0.28
N TYR A 64 -0.93 6.30 0.36
CA TYR A 64 -1.99 5.29 0.17
C TYR A 64 -2.50 5.27 -1.27
N ASP A 65 -2.71 6.44 -1.89
CA ASP A 65 -3.13 6.55 -3.28
C ASP A 65 -2.07 5.94 -4.22
N LYS A 66 -0.79 6.17 -3.94
CA LYS A 66 0.33 5.56 -4.68
C LYS A 66 0.34 4.04 -4.53
N ARG A 67 0.23 3.51 -3.30
CA ARG A 67 0.13 2.06 -3.05
C ARG A 67 -1.08 1.42 -3.72
N ARG A 68 -2.23 2.11 -3.72
CA ARG A 68 -3.49 1.59 -4.25
C ARG A 68 -3.42 1.30 -5.75
N LYS A 69 -2.58 2.04 -6.49
CA LYS A 69 -2.33 1.84 -7.93
C LYS A 69 -1.72 0.48 -8.28
N ASN A 70 -1.08 -0.18 -7.32
CA ASN A 70 -0.48 -1.50 -7.52
C ASN A 70 -1.49 -2.66 -7.37
N TYR A 71 -2.74 -2.36 -7.02
CA TYR A 71 -3.77 -3.35 -6.74
C TYR A 71 -4.98 -3.16 -7.67
N PRO A 72 -5.71 -4.23 -8.02
CA PRO A 72 -6.92 -4.14 -8.85
C PRO A 72 -7.99 -3.27 -8.18
N PRO A 73 -8.94 -2.67 -8.92
CA PRO A 73 -10.03 -1.88 -8.36
C PRO A 73 -10.79 -2.61 -7.26
N PHE A 74 -11.41 -1.88 -6.33
CA PHE A 74 -12.19 -2.54 -5.28
C PHE A 74 -13.29 -3.39 -5.91
N PRO A 75 -13.44 -4.65 -5.51
CA PRO A 75 -14.47 -5.50 -6.06
C PRO A 75 -15.85 -4.99 -5.65
N ASP A 76 -16.80 -5.06 -6.57
CA ASP A 76 -18.20 -4.65 -6.39
C ASP A 76 -19.11 -5.80 -5.94
N SER A 77 -18.58 -7.03 -5.99
CA SER A 77 -19.30 -8.27 -5.73
C SER A 77 -18.34 -9.33 -5.21
N LEU A 78 -18.90 -10.36 -4.56
CA LEU A 78 -18.11 -11.50 -4.09
C LEU A 78 -17.43 -12.22 -5.26
N THR A 79 -18.14 -12.43 -6.36
CA THR A 79 -17.59 -13.08 -7.57
C THR A 79 -16.41 -12.28 -8.14
N CYS A 80 -16.52 -10.95 -8.19
CA CYS A 80 -15.43 -10.08 -8.62
C CYS A 80 -14.24 -10.14 -7.64
N ALA A 81 -14.48 -10.17 -6.33
CA ALA A 81 -13.43 -10.33 -5.34
C ALA A 81 -12.68 -11.66 -5.51
N LEU A 82 -13.42 -12.75 -5.71
CA LEU A 82 -12.85 -14.09 -5.90
C LEU A 82 -12.02 -14.18 -7.19
N SER A 83 -12.51 -13.62 -8.29
CA SER A 83 -11.78 -13.62 -9.56
C SER A 83 -10.51 -12.79 -9.49
N GLN A 84 -10.55 -11.61 -8.85
CA GLN A 84 -9.36 -10.78 -8.62
C GLN A 84 -8.33 -11.50 -7.75
N LEU A 85 -8.76 -12.15 -6.66
CA LEU A 85 -7.85 -12.90 -5.80
C LEU A 85 -7.17 -14.07 -6.53
N ARG A 86 -7.91 -14.80 -7.38
CA ARG A 86 -7.35 -15.84 -8.26
C ARG A 86 -6.32 -15.30 -9.24
N GLN A 87 -6.57 -14.12 -9.80
CA GLN A 87 -5.61 -13.48 -10.69
C GLN A 87 -4.35 -13.06 -9.92
N MET A 88 -4.51 -12.43 -8.76
CA MET A 88 -3.37 -12.05 -7.90
C MET A 88 -2.57 -13.25 -7.39
N GLU A 89 -3.20 -14.40 -7.19
CA GLU A 89 -2.54 -15.67 -6.89
C GLU A 89 -1.66 -16.15 -8.07
N LYS A 90 -2.16 -16.04 -9.31
CA LYS A 90 -1.44 -16.40 -10.54
C LYS A 90 -0.29 -15.44 -10.84
N ASP A 91 -0.47 -14.16 -10.54
CA ASP A 91 0.52 -13.11 -10.75
C ASP A 91 1.58 -13.07 -9.62
N ASP A 92 1.65 -14.11 -8.78
CA ASP A 92 2.61 -14.25 -7.68
C ASP A 92 2.61 -13.10 -6.65
N CYS A 93 1.52 -12.32 -6.61
CA CYS A 93 1.39 -11.14 -5.74
C CYS A 93 1.05 -11.50 -4.29
N LEU A 94 0.54 -12.71 -4.03
CA LEU A 94 0.07 -13.17 -2.71
C LEU A 94 1.08 -14.13 -2.05
N LYS A 95 2.32 -13.64 -1.87
CA LYS A 95 3.42 -14.39 -1.23
C LYS A 95 3.94 -13.68 0.01
N PHE A 96 4.40 -14.47 0.96
CA PHE A 96 5.20 -13.99 2.08
C PHE A 96 6.52 -14.76 2.11
N LYS A 97 7.66 -14.05 2.08
CA LYS A 97 9.00 -14.67 2.00
C LYS A 97 9.13 -15.69 0.86
N ASN A 98 8.58 -15.37 -0.31
CA ASN A 98 8.50 -16.24 -1.50
C ASN A 98 7.65 -17.51 -1.35
N GLU A 99 6.94 -17.69 -0.23
CA GLU A 99 5.99 -18.77 -0.04
C GLU A 99 4.56 -18.31 -0.34
N LYS A 100 3.76 -19.17 -0.98
CA LYS A 100 2.32 -18.92 -1.18
C LYS A 100 1.62 -18.89 0.18
N ILE A 101 0.81 -17.86 0.40
CA ILE A 101 0.00 -17.72 1.62
C ILE A 101 -1.51 -17.67 1.36
N PHE A 102 -1.89 -17.84 0.09
CA PHE A 102 -3.26 -17.80 -0.36
C PHE A 102 -3.62 -19.16 -0.94
N HIS A 103 -4.68 -19.77 -0.44
CA HIS A 103 -5.18 -21.07 -0.86
C HIS A 103 -6.68 -20.98 -1.08
N ALA A 104 -7.12 -21.31 -2.29
CA ALA A 104 -8.53 -21.40 -2.63
C ALA A 104 -8.81 -22.71 -3.40
N PRO A 105 -9.84 -23.49 -3.00
CA PRO A 105 -10.30 -24.66 -3.75
C PRO A 105 -10.94 -24.24 -5.07
N ASP A 106 -10.92 -25.11 -6.07
CA ASP A 106 -11.38 -24.80 -7.43
C ASP A 106 -12.83 -24.31 -7.49
N ASP A 107 -13.67 -24.80 -6.58
CA ASP A 107 -15.08 -24.43 -6.43
C ASP A 107 -15.29 -23.08 -5.70
N LEU A 108 -14.23 -22.45 -5.21
CA LEU A 108 -14.22 -21.16 -4.53
C LEU A 108 -15.16 -21.08 -3.32
N GLN A 109 -15.50 -22.21 -2.70
CA GLN A 109 -16.41 -22.25 -1.55
C GLN A 109 -15.86 -21.51 -0.33
N PHE A 110 -14.53 -21.50 -0.17
CA PHE A 110 -13.85 -20.76 0.88
C PHE A 110 -12.50 -20.24 0.41
N ILE A 111 -11.95 -19.26 1.13
CA ILE A 111 -10.59 -18.79 0.95
C ILE A 111 -9.84 -19.03 2.26
N CYS A 112 -8.64 -19.59 2.16
CA CYS A 112 -7.74 -19.72 3.29
C CYS A 112 -6.50 -18.85 3.08
N ILE A 113 -6.30 -17.88 3.96
CA ILE A 113 -5.09 -17.05 4.01
C ILE A 113 -4.22 -17.57 5.15
N THR A 114 -3.22 -18.37 4.83
CA THR A 114 -2.40 -19.06 5.82
C THR A 114 -1.09 -19.55 5.20
N THR A 115 -0.12 -19.92 6.02
CA THR A 115 1.13 -20.54 5.54
C THR A 115 0.98 -22.06 5.48
N LYS A 116 1.84 -22.72 4.68
CA LYS A 116 1.93 -24.18 4.67
C LYS A 116 2.20 -24.77 6.05
N ILE A 117 3.00 -24.08 6.87
CA ILE A 117 3.32 -24.48 8.25
C ILE A 117 2.04 -24.52 9.09
N ASN A 118 1.22 -23.47 9.03
CA ASN A 118 -0.04 -23.41 9.77
C ASN A 118 -1.01 -24.52 9.34
N ILE A 119 -1.11 -24.81 8.03
CA ILE A 119 -1.92 -25.93 7.52
C ILE A 119 -1.45 -27.25 8.11
N ASN A 120 -0.15 -27.51 8.08
CA ASN A 120 0.41 -28.74 8.64
C ASN A 120 0.13 -28.88 10.14
N ILE A 121 0.22 -27.77 10.90
CA ILE A 121 -0.13 -27.76 12.32
C ILE A 121 -1.62 -28.10 12.52
N LEU A 122 -2.51 -27.50 11.72
CA LEU A 122 -3.94 -27.78 11.80
C LEU A 122 -4.28 -29.24 11.47
N LEU A 123 -3.56 -29.87 10.54
CA LEU A 123 -3.72 -31.28 10.21
C LEU A 123 -3.23 -32.24 11.31
N GLN A 124 -2.38 -31.75 12.22
CA GLN A 124 -1.84 -32.52 13.35
C GLN A 124 -2.66 -32.34 14.63
N CYS A 125 -3.58 -31.36 14.67
CA CYS A 125 -4.51 -31.24 15.78
C CYS A 125 -5.55 -32.35 15.67
N GLU A 126 -5.47 -33.33 16.57
CA GLU A 126 -6.59 -34.22 16.86
C GLU A 126 -7.59 -33.48 17.75
N ASP A 127 -8.88 -33.55 17.43
CA ASP A 127 -9.94 -33.02 18.29
C ASP A 127 -9.89 -33.76 19.64
N VAL A 128 -9.69 -33.02 20.73
CA VAL A 128 -9.75 -33.54 22.11
C VAL A 128 -11.19 -33.70 22.56
#